data_AF-A0AAW9IYP2-F1
#
_entry.id   AF-A0AAW9IYP2-F1
#
_cell.length_a   1.000
_cell.length_b   1.000
_cell.length_c   1.000
_cell.angle_alpha   90.00
_cell.angle_beta   90.00
_cell.angle_gamma   90.00
#
_symmetry.space_group_name_H-M   'P 1'
#
loop_
_entity.id
_entity.type
_entity.pdbx_description
1 polymer ?
#
loop_
_entity_poly.entity_id
_entity_poly.type
_entity_poly.pdbx_seq_one_letter_code
_entity_poly.pdbx_strand_id
1 'polypeptide(L)'
;GEVSFVYNAFEMIKNGSSIEEIVNFVEENKRRIIHAIVVDDLNHLKRGGRISGTVATVGALLGIKPTLKIDDEGKVIPGDKIKGRKKALKYLVQELKEKAINPEEQVIFICHADCLSEAEDVKKMILEEVKVKDVLINS
;
A
#
# COMPACT_ATOMS: atom_id res chain seq x y z
N GLY A 1 -2.16 2.25 5.23
CA GLY A 1 -3.42 1.79 5.81
C GLY A 1 -4.10 2.88 6.62
N GLU A 2 -3.50 3.30 7.73
CA GLU A 2 -4.10 4.24 8.69
C GLU A 2 -4.61 5.54 8.06
N VAL A 3 -3.87 6.13 7.12
CA VAL A 3 -4.29 7.34 6.38
C VAL A 3 -5.67 7.17 5.73
N SER A 4 -5.97 5.99 5.20
CA SER A 4 -7.27 5.70 4.59
C SER A 4 -8.39 5.71 5.65
N PHE A 5 -8.15 5.13 6.84
CA PHE A 5 -9.16 5.16 7.92
C PHE A 5 -9.41 6.58 8.44
N VAL A 6 -8.34 7.36 8.64
CA VAL A 6 -8.47 8.75 9.08
C VAL A 6 -9.24 9.57 8.06
N TYR A 7 -8.94 9.40 6.77
CA TYR A 7 -9.65 10.09 5.69
C TYR A 7 -11.13 9.71 5.65
N ASN A 8 -11.46 8.42 5.68
CA ASN A 8 -12.85 7.96 5.66
C ASN A 8 -13.62 8.43 6.90
N ALA A 9 -13.02 8.34 8.10
CA ALA A 9 -13.63 8.84 9.32
C ALA A 9 -13.90 10.35 9.22
N PHE A 10 -12.97 11.13 8.68
CA PHE A 10 -13.15 12.57 8.47
C PHE A 10 -14.31 12.88 7.49
N GLU A 11 -14.42 12.14 6.40
CA GLU A 11 -15.53 12.29 5.45
C GLU A 11 -16.88 11.89 6.07
N MET A 12 -16.91 10.85 6.90
CA MET A 12 -18.11 10.46 7.66
C MET A 12 -18.54 11.56 8.65
N ILE A 13 -17.60 12.15 9.39
CA ILE A 13 -17.87 13.29 10.28
C ILE A 13 -18.49 14.46 9.50
N LYS A 14 -17.91 14.79 8.35
CA LYS A 14 -18.45 15.87 7.49
C LYS A 14 -19.86 15.59 6.97
N ASN A 15 -20.19 14.32 6.79
CA ASN A 15 -21.51 13.88 6.36
C ASN A 15 -22.49 13.68 7.53
N GLY A 16 -22.08 14.02 8.75
CA GLY A 16 -22.95 14.01 9.94
C GLY A 16 -23.09 12.65 10.62
N SER A 17 -22.21 11.68 10.32
CA SER A 17 -22.21 10.38 11.00
C SER A 17 -21.88 10.52 12.50
N SER A 18 -22.44 9.64 13.31
CA SER A 18 -22.14 9.56 14.74
C SER A 18 -20.78 8.88 15.00
N ILE A 19 -20.27 9.03 16.22
CA ILE A 19 -19.03 8.37 16.64
C ILE A 19 -19.18 6.85 16.57
N GLU A 20 -20.33 6.31 16.97
CA GLU A 20 -20.62 4.88 16.93
C GLU A 20 -20.59 4.33 15.50
N GLU A 21 -21.15 5.05 14.54
CA GLU A 21 -21.12 4.67 13.12
C GLU A 21 -19.68 4.62 12.57
N ILE A 22 -18.85 5.60 12.94
CA ILE A 22 -17.44 5.66 12.54
C ILE A 22 -16.65 4.50 13.15
N VAL A 23 -16.86 4.21 14.44
CA VAL A 23 -16.20 3.09 15.12
C VAL A 23 -16.59 1.76 14.45
N ASN A 24 -17.88 1.55 14.19
CA ASN A 24 -18.35 0.35 13.52
C ASN A 24 -17.74 0.21 12.12
N PHE A 25 -17.69 1.30 11.35
CA PHE A 25 -17.05 1.31 10.04
C PHE A 25 -15.58 0.89 10.12
N VAL A 26 -14.79 1.45 11.05
CA VAL A 26 -13.37 1.11 11.20
C VAL A 26 -13.21 -0.36 11.60
N GLU A 27 -14.01 -0.85 12.56
CA GLU A 27 -13.94 -2.22 13.04
C GLU A 27 -14.28 -3.26 11.96
N GLU A 28 -15.29 -2.97 11.12
CA GLU A 28 -15.68 -3.84 10.00
C GLU A 28 -14.67 -3.84 8.85
N ASN A 29 -13.94 -2.73 8.67
CA ASN A 29 -13.05 -2.53 7.52
C ASN A 29 -11.56 -2.69 7.84
N LYS A 30 -11.13 -2.76 9.11
CA LYS A 30 -9.70 -2.86 9.50
C LYS A 30 -8.92 -4.00 8.86
N ARG A 31 -9.61 -5.12 8.52
CA ARG A 31 -9.01 -6.28 7.85
C ARG A 31 -9.10 -6.24 6.31
N ARG A 32 -9.72 -5.21 5.74
CA ARG A 32 -9.98 -5.09 4.29
C ARG A 32 -8.98 -4.18 3.56
N ILE A 33 -8.05 -3.57 4.29
CA ILE A 33 -7.01 -2.73 3.66
C ILE A 33 -5.98 -3.60 2.95
N ILE A 34 -5.79 -3.30 1.67
CA ILE A 34 -4.74 -3.89 0.85
C ILE A 34 -3.49 -3.01 0.96
N HIS A 35 -2.37 -3.63 1.30
CA HIS A 35 -1.05 -3.00 1.27
C HIS A 35 -0.21 -3.66 0.18
N ALA A 36 0.02 -2.94 -0.92
CA ALA A 36 1.00 -3.31 -1.94
C ALA A 36 2.25 -2.46 -1.75
N ILE A 37 3.37 -3.08 -1.40
CA ILE A 37 4.60 -2.36 -1.05
C ILE A 37 5.77 -2.95 -1.82
N VAL A 38 6.62 -2.08 -2.36
CA VAL A 38 7.89 -2.43 -3.00
C VAL A 38 8.99 -1.65 -2.30
N VAL A 39 10.11 -2.31 -2.00
CA VAL A 39 11.30 -1.67 -1.43
C VAL A 39 12.53 -1.97 -2.27
N ASP A 40 13.60 -1.17 -2.10
CA ASP A 40 14.85 -1.41 -2.83
C ASP A 40 15.61 -2.62 -2.33
N ASP A 41 15.64 -2.80 -1.01
CA ASP A 41 16.20 -3.97 -0.35
C ASP A 41 15.56 -4.17 1.04
N LEU A 42 15.89 -5.28 1.70
CA LEU A 42 15.37 -5.62 3.03
C LEU A 42 16.29 -5.17 4.17
N ASN A 43 17.41 -4.48 3.88
CA ASN A 43 18.43 -4.17 4.88
C ASN A 43 17.90 -3.21 5.96
N HIS A 44 17.14 -2.20 5.57
CA HIS A 44 16.54 -1.25 6.53
C HIS A 44 15.51 -1.92 7.43
N LEU A 45 14.64 -2.76 6.87
CA LEU A 45 13.62 -3.51 7.62
C LEU A 45 14.26 -4.50 8.60
N LYS A 46 15.33 -5.19 8.16
CA LYS A 46 16.09 -6.12 9.00
C LYS A 46 16.78 -5.39 10.15
N ARG A 47 17.51 -4.31 9.86
CA ARG A 47 18.19 -3.50 10.89
C ARG A 47 17.21 -2.92 11.89
N GLY A 48 16.01 -2.55 11.43
CA GLY A 48 14.94 -2.08 12.29
C GLY A 48 14.22 -3.17 13.11
N GLY A 49 14.42 -4.46 12.81
CA GLY A 49 13.68 -5.54 13.47
C GLY A 49 12.22 -5.68 13.02
N ARG A 50 11.86 -5.14 11.84
CA ARG A 50 10.49 -5.21 11.28
C ARG A 50 10.27 -6.44 10.40
N ILE A 51 11.33 -7.19 10.10
CA ILE A 51 11.28 -8.47 9.39
C ILE A 51 12.19 -9.48 10.09
N SER A 52 11.78 -10.75 10.13
CA SER A 52 12.55 -11.82 10.78
C SER A 52 13.88 -12.06 10.06
N GLY A 53 14.94 -12.34 10.82
CA GLY A 53 16.30 -12.46 10.32
C GLY A 53 16.52 -13.59 9.29
N THR A 54 15.63 -14.58 9.25
CA THR A 54 15.67 -15.73 8.33
C THR A 54 15.26 -15.41 6.90
N VAL A 55 14.54 -14.30 6.65
CA VAL A 55 14.18 -13.90 5.27
C VAL A 55 15.21 -12.97 4.61
N ALA A 56 16.35 -12.75 5.26
CA ALA A 56 17.37 -11.81 4.82
C ALA A 56 18.16 -12.23 3.56
N THR A 57 17.86 -13.38 2.94
CA THR A 57 18.66 -13.95 1.84
C THR A 57 18.28 -13.44 0.44
N VAL A 58 17.69 -12.23 0.35
CA VAL A 58 17.63 -11.46 -0.91
C VAL A 58 18.80 -10.47 -1.00
N GLY A 59 19.77 -10.55 -0.09
CA GLY A 59 21.03 -9.84 -0.23
C GLY A 59 21.78 -10.29 -1.49
N ALA A 60 22.11 -9.33 -2.36
CA ALA A 60 23.04 -9.42 -3.50
C ALA A 60 22.50 -9.70 -4.92
N LEU A 61 21.21 -9.95 -5.16
CA LEU A 61 20.72 -10.09 -6.54
C LEU A 61 20.44 -8.71 -7.18
N LEU A 62 21.41 -8.24 -7.96
CA LEU A 62 21.38 -6.94 -8.65
C LEU A 62 20.06 -6.72 -9.42
N GLY A 63 19.38 -5.62 -9.11
CA GLY A 63 18.17 -5.20 -9.82
C GLY A 63 16.88 -5.94 -9.42
N ILE A 64 16.91 -6.81 -8.41
CA ILE A 64 15.68 -7.37 -7.81
C ILE A 64 15.10 -6.38 -6.79
N LYS A 65 13.79 -6.17 -6.85
CA LYS A 65 12.98 -5.36 -5.94
C LYS A 65 12.01 -6.27 -5.19
N PRO A 66 12.20 -6.49 -3.89
CA PRO A 66 11.27 -7.28 -3.08
C PRO A 66 9.95 -6.52 -2.85
N THR A 67 8.85 -7.26 -2.85
CA THR A 67 7.55 -6.78 -2.38
C THR A 67 7.33 -7.20 -0.93
N LEU A 68 6.47 -6.49 -0.22
CA LEU A 68 6.09 -6.79 1.16
C LEU A 68 4.58 -6.96 1.28
N LYS A 69 4.17 -7.80 2.22
CA LYS A 69 2.77 -7.99 2.62
C LYS A 69 2.67 -7.79 4.13
N ILE A 70 1.47 -7.52 4.61
CA ILE A 70 1.15 -7.46 6.03
C ILE A 70 0.26 -8.67 6.33
N ASP A 71 0.62 -9.46 7.34
CA ASP A 71 -0.20 -10.60 7.77
C ASP A 71 -1.35 -10.18 8.70
N ASP A 72 -2.18 -11.14 9.09
CA ASP A 72 -3.34 -10.90 9.96
C ASP A 72 -2.99 -10.42 11.37
N GLU A 73 -1.73 -10.55 11.79
CA GLU A 73 -1.20 -10.03 13.05
C GLU A 73 -0.58 -8.64 12.91
N GLY A 74 -0.58 -8.07 11.70
CA GLY A 74 0.02 -6.78 11.40
C GLY A 74 1.54 -6.82 11.19
N LYS A 75 2.15 -8.00 11.05
CA LYS A 75 3.60 -8.12 10.83
C LYS A 75 3.93 -8.00 9.35
N VAL A 76 5.05 -7.34 9.08
CA VAL A 76 5.59 -7.24 7.73
C VAL A 76 6.25 -8.57 7.35
N ILE A 77 5.69 -9.20 6.33
CA ILE A 77 6.23 -10.41 5.74
C ILE A 77 6.71 -10.14 4.30
N PRO A 78 7.77 -10.80 3.86
CA PRO A 78 8.26 -10.67 2.49
C PRO A 78 7.28 -11.33 1.51
N GLY A 79 7.06 -10.67 0.38
CA GLY A 79 6.28 -11.16 -0.74
C GLY A 79 7.16 -11.64 -1.90
N ASP A 80 6.84 -11.15 -3.08
CA ASP A 80 7.44 -11.54 -4.36
C ASP A 80 8.78 -10.85 -4.61
N LYS A 81 9.55 -11.40 -5.55
CA LYS A 81 10.84 -10.84 -5.99
C LYS A 81 10.76 -10.43 -7.44
N ILE A 82 10.75 -9.11 -7.70
CA ILE A 82 10.51 -8.57 -9.04
C ILE A 82 11.80 -8.02 -9.62
N LYS A 83 12.18 -8.48 -10.82
CA LYS A 83 13.37 -7.94 -11.51
C LYS A 83 13.04 -6.63 -12.23
N GLY A 84 13.69 -5.55 -11.81
CA GLY A 84 13.62 -4.21 -12.41
C GLY A 84 12.57 -3.30 -11.75
N ARG A 85 12.95 -2.05 -11.51
CA ARG A 85 12.11 -1.02 -10.83
C ARG A 85 10.78 -0.81 -11.54
N LYS A 86 10.80 -0.61 -12.87
CA LYS A 86 9.57 -0.39 -13.67
C LYS A 86 8.56 -1.53 -13.54
N LYS A 87 9.00 -2.79 -13.52
CA LYS A 87 8.10 -3.94 -13.32
C LYS A 87 7.53 -3.95 -11.91
N ALA A 88 8.32 -3.57 -10.92
CA ALA A 88 7.87 -3.49 -9.53
C ALA A 88 6.83 -2.37 -9.32
N LEU A 89 6.98 -1.22 -9.97
CA LEU A 89 5.95 -0.16 -9.93
C LEU A 89 4.64 -0.61 -10.60
N LYS A 90 4.73 -1.29 -11.75
CA LYS A 90 3.54 -1.88 -12.41
C LYS A 90 2.83 -2.92 -11.56
N TYR A 91 3.60 -3.69 -10.78
CA TYR A 91 3.02 -4.66 -9.85
C TYR A 91 2.10 -3.99 -8.82
N LEU A 92 2.41 -2.79 -8.34
CA LEU A 92 1.53 -2.05 -7.42
C LEU A 92 0.15 -1.77 -8.04
N VAL A 93 0.13 -1.39 -9.32
CA VAL A 93 -1.11 -1.14 -10.08
C VAL A 93 -1.87 -2.43 -10.33
N GLN A 94 -1.17 -3.53 -10.61
CA GLN A 94 -1.78 -4.84 -10.79
C GLN A 94 -2.42 -5.36 -9.50
N GLU A 95 -1.76 -5.20 -8.36
CA GLU A 95 -2.31 -5.54 -7.04
C GLU A 95 -3.59 -4.77 -6.75
N LEU A 96 -3.64 -3.48 -7.10
CA LEU A 96 -4.86 -2.68 -7.00
C LEU A 96 -5.98 -3.27 -7.87
N LYS A 97 -5.69 -3.56 -9.14
CA LYS A 97 -6.67 -4.11 -10.10
C LYS A 97 -7.25 -5.44 -9.67
N GLU A 98 -6.43 -6.31 -9.10
CA GLU A 98 -6.83 -7.67 -8.72
C GLU A 98 -7.63 -7.70 -7.42
N LYS A 99 -7.39 -6.75 -6.51
CA LYS A 99 -7.88 -6.85 -5.13
C LYS A 99 -8.89 -5.77 -4.75
N ALA A 100 -8.90 -4.62 -5.42
CA ALA A 100 -9.84 -3.56 -5.11
C ALA A 100 -11.27 -3.98 -5.46
N ILE A 101 -12.21 -3.66 -4.57
CA ILE A 101 -13.64 -3.90 -4.74
C ILE A 101 -14.31 -2.55 -4.90
N ASN A 102 -14.98 -2.28 -6.03
CA ASN A 102 -15.55 -0.96 -6.36
C ASN A 102 -14.52 0.18 -6.25
N PRO A 103 -13.36 0.09 -6.92
CA PRO A 103 -12.31 1.12 -6.85
C PRO A 103 -12.81 2.54 -7.19
N GLU A 104 -13.83 2.66 -8.04
CA GLU A 104 -14.45 3.92 -8.45
C GLU A 104 -15.11 4.71 -7.31
N GLU A 105 -15.39 4.06 -6.18
CA GLU A 105 -15.93 4.68 -4.97
C GLU A 105 -14.83 5.02 -3.95
N GLN A 106 -13.58 4.60 -4.21
CA GLN A 106 -12.48 4.64 -3.25
C GLN A 106 -11.39 5.63 -3.64
N VAL A 107 -10.84 6.29 -2.61
CA VAL A 107 -9.62 7.09 -2.72
C VAL A 107 -8.41 6.19 -2.50
N ILE A 108 -7.51 6.17 -3.47
CA ILE A 108 -6.27 5.39 -3.41
C ILE A 108 -5.14 6.25 -2.85
N PHE A 109 -4.44 5.73 -1.86
CA PHE A 109 -3.31 6.41 -1.22
C PHE A 109 -1.99 5.80 -1.67
N ILE A 110 -1.07 6.64 -2.14
CA ILE A 110 0.30 6.26 -2.48
C ILE A 110 1.23 6.90 -1.45
N CYS A 111 2.02 6.07 -0.76
CA CYS A 111 3.06 6.52 0.14
C CYS A 111 4.44 6.30 -0.49
N HIS A 112 5.36 7.24 -0.32
CA HIS A 112 6.72 7.13 -0.86
C HIS A 112 7.79 7.51 0.16
N ALA A 113 8.97 6.89 0.07
CA ALA A 113 10.13 7.23 0.88
C ALA A 113 11.16 7.94 -0.02
N ASP A 114 10.99 9.26 -0.17
CA ASP A 114 11.86 10.11 -1.02
C ASP A 114 11.94 9.70 -2.51
N CYS A 115 10.83 9.18 -3.05
CA CYS A 115 10.72 8.80 -4.47
C CYS A 115 9.44 9.34 -5.12
N LEU A 116 9.16 10.64 -4.92
CA LEU A 116 7.93 11.32 -5.40
C LEU A 116 7.71 11.14 -6.91
N SER A 117 8.76 11.26 -7.73
CA SER A 117 8.64 11.07 -9.19
C SER A 117 8.05 9.71 -9.55
N GLU A 118 8.42 8.65 -8.82
CA GLU A 118 7.89 7.31 -9.07
C GLU A 118 6.47 7.15 -8.50
N ALA A 119 6.14 7.84 -7.41
CA ALA A 119 4.78 7.89 -6.89
C ALA A 119 3.83 8.56 -7.90
N GLU A 120 4.28 9.62 -8.57
CA GLU A 120 3.54 10.28 -9.65
C GLU A 120 3.40 9.36 -10.88
N ASP A 121 4.44 8.60 -11.24
CA ASP A 121 4.35 7.60 -12.29
C ASP A 121 3.29 6.54 -11.97
N VAL A 122 3.25 6.04 -10.72
CA VAL A 122 2.24 5.08 -10.26
C VAL A 122 0.85 5.70 -10.28
N LYS A 123 0.70 6.94 -9.80
CA LYS A 123 -0.57 7.68 -9.85
C LYS A 123 -1.09 7.77 -11.28
N LYS A 124 -0.23 8.15 -12.22
CA LYS A 124 -0.57 8.20 -13.65
C LYS A 124 -1.03 6.85 -14.17
N MET A 125 -0.28 5.78 -13.90
CA MET A 125 -0.65 4.43 -14.33
C MET A 125 -2.00 3.98 -13.75
N ILE A 126 -2.29 4.30 -12.48
CA ILE A 126 -3.59 4.01 -11.86
C ILE A 126 -4.70 4.73 -12.61
N LEU A 127 -4.56 6.04 -12.84
CA LEU A 127 -5.59 6.85 -13.52
C LEU A 127 -5.81 6.44 -14.99
N GLU A 128 -4.80 5.87 -15.64
CA GLU A 128 -4.90 5.34 -17.01
C GLU A 128 -5.57 3.96 -17.07
N GLU A 129 -5.39 3.12 -16.04
CA GLU A 129 -5.79 1.70 -16.08
C GLU A 129 -6.99 1.33 -15.19
N VAL A 130 -7.32 2.17 -14.20
CA VAL A 130 -8.34 1.89 -13.18
C VAL A 130 -9.20 3.11 -12.92
N LYS A 131 -10.51 2.96 -13.03
CA LYS A 131 -11.44 4.00 -12.60
C LYS A 131 -11.47 4.02 -11.07
N VAL A 132 -11.02 5.12 -10.48
CA VAL A 132 -10.98 5.35 -9.03
C VAL A 132 -11.66 6.68 -8.68
N LYS A 133 -12.08 6.86 -7.42
CA LYS A 133 -12.65 8.15 -6.98
C LYS A 133 -11.62 9.26 -7.00
N ASP A 134 -10.44 8.99 -6.44
CA ASP A 134 -9.29 9.91 -6.44
C ASP A 134 -7.99 9.16 -6.12
N VAL A 135 -6.84 9.77 -6.38
CA VAL A 135 -5.50 9.27 -6.02
C VAL A 135 -4.71 10.36 -5.30
N LEU A 136 -4.39 10.11 -4.03
CA LEU A 136 -3.63 11.02 -3.17
C LEU A 136 -2.24 10.46 -2.90
N ILE A 137 -1.23 11.32 -3.03
CA ILE A 137 0.16 10.99 -2.70
C ILE A 137 0.49 11.61 -1.35
N ASN A 138 1.13 10.84 -0.48
CA ASN A 138 1.62 11.27 0.82
C ASN A 138 3.06 10.77 1.05
N SER A 139 3.78 11.42 1.97
CA SER A 139 5.14 11.06 2.40
C SER A 139 5.14 10.51 3.81
#